data_AF-A0A937HFW9-F1
#
_entry.id   AF-A0A937HFW9-F1
#
_cell.length_a   1.000
_cell.length_b   1.000
_cell.length_c   1.000
_cell.angle_alpha   90.00
_cell.angle_beta   90.00
_cell.angle_gamma   90.00
#
_symmetry.space_group_name_H-M   'P 1'
#
loop_
_entity.id
_entity.type
_entity.pdbx_description
1 polymer ?
#
loop_
_entity_poly.entity_id
_entity_poly.type
_entity_poly.pdbx_seq_one_letter_code
_entity_poly.pdbx_strand_id
1 'polypeptide(L)'
;MKNDSIISQQWMEEIGSSAQIKLKNLKPDYIVINPEIRLPESNKVNNWRYTQNIFNLKPIHFNFLKDYQSPRRNQVFYNPVFNYNLYDGISVGARLYNKGLLTQKFTFELAPEYSSIEKKLVGKVIASLRLNNGNQKNYATIINFFGRSYHYDQNLQYNLITPSINFLFRTDDFRSNKGSKIGLYYYNVRRDRPEGSLNLSPDYELFNLRYLYSDRGALKHTTFSSNVQWSNKFSKLEMKFDFRRLFASGSQFTARVFAGKFIHHNQRETQYFDFNLDRPTDYLFQYNYFGRSETTGIFSQQIVMAEGGFKSKLSPA
;
A
#
# COMPACT_ATOMS: atom_id res chain seq x y z
N MET A 1 -5.44 4.93 37.46
CA MET A 1 -6.46 3.86 37.40
C MET A 1 -5.88 2.58 37.98
N LYS A 2 -6.67 1.77 38.66
CA LYS A 2 -6.31 0.40 39.07
C LYS A 2 -7.53 -0.51 38.91
N ASN A 3 -7.37 -1.66 38.25
CA ASN A 3 -8.49 -2.54 37.88
C ASN A 3 -9.68 -1.78 37.26
N ASP A 4 -9.39 -0.91 36.29
CA ASP A 4 -10.37 -0.05 35.61
C ASP A 4 -11.16 0.92 36.51
N SER A 5 -10.75 1.11 37.77
CA SER A 5 -11.33 2.06 38.71
C SER A 5 -10.42 3.28 38.93
N ILE A 6 -11.03 4.44 39.18
CA ILE A 6 -10.32 5.68 39.51
C ILE A 6 -9.85 5.62 40.96
N ILE A 7 -8.53 5.60 41.17
CA ILE A 7 -7.92 5.61 42.52
C ILE A 7 -7.47 7.00 42.97
N SER A 8 -7.33 7.93 42.02
CA SER A 8 -6.89 9.30 42.22
C SER A 8 -7.20 10.07 40.95
N GLN A 9 -7.75 11.27 41.10
CA GLN A 9 -8.10 12.18 40.03
C GLN A 9 -7.65 13.59 40.41
N GLN A 10 -7.09 14.30 39.46
CA GLN A 10 -6.68 15.69 39.61
C GLN A 10 -7.24 16.46 38.41
N TRP A 11 -8.03 17.48 38.69
CA TRP A 11 -8.48 18.41 37.66
C TRP A 11 -7.37 19.41 37.35
N MET A 12 -7.23 19.74 36.07
CA MET A 12 -6.18 20.63 35.59
C MET A 12 -6.83 21.74 34.77
N GLU A 13 -6.56 22.98 35.15
CA GLU A 13 -7.07 24.18 34.48
C GLU A 13 -5.90 24.97 33.89
N GLU A 14 -6.20 25.83 32.92
CA GLU A 14 -5.25 26.80 32.35
C GLU A 14 -3.95 26.20 31.77
N ILE A 15 -3.99 24.95 31.29
CA ILE A 15 -2.87 24.38 30.54
C ILE A 15 -2.76 25.13 29.19
N GLY A 16 -1.66 25.86 29.00
CA GLY A 16 -1.28 26.45 27.72
C GLY A 16 -0.85 25.38 26.69
N SER A 17 0.36 25.48 26.14
CA SER A 17 0.85 24.50 25.15
C SER A 17 1.37 23.20 25.78
N SER A 18 1.95 23.26 26.98
CA SER A 18 2.52 22.10 27.67
C SER A 18 2.51 22.31 29.18
N ALA A 19 2.36 21.21 29.93
CA ALA A 19 2.47 21.18 31.38
C ALA A 19 3.16 19.88 31.82
N GLN A 20 3.96 19.96 32.89
CA GLN A 20 4.51 18.79 33.57
C GLN A 20 3.78 18.58 34.88
N ILE A 21 3.31 17.36 35.13
CA ILE A 21 2.51 17.02 36.30
C ILE A 21 3.24 15.95 37.10
N LYS A 22 3.39 16.18 38.40
CA LYS A 22 3.88 15.17 39.34
C LYS A 22 2.69 14.55 40.05
N LEU A 23 2.50 13.25 39.84
CA LEU A 23 1.43 12.47 40.47
C LEU A 23 2.01 11.61 41.59
N LYS A 24 1.28 11.48 42.71
CA LYS A 24 1.65 10.54 43.76
C LYS A 24 1.59 9.12 43.20
N ASN A 25 2.68 8.36 43.34
CA ASN A 25 2.72 6.98 42.86
C ASN A 25 1.92 6.06 43.80
N LEU A 26 0.65 5.82 43.46
CA LEU A 26 -0.24 4.90 44.16
C LEU A 26 -0.23 3.48 43.56
N LYS A 27 0.84 3.11 42.85
CA LYS A 27 0.95 1.85 42.08
C LYS A 27 -0.26 1.65 41.13
N PRO A 28 -0.54 2.62 40.22
CA PRO A 28 -1.60 2.47 39.23
C PRO A 28 -1.24 1.41 38.18
N ASP A 29 -2.24 0.88 37.48
CA ASP A 29 -2.03 0.04 36.29
C ASP A 29 -1.77 0.89 35.04
N TYR A 30 -2.46 2.02 34.96
CA TYR A 30 -2.32 3.02 33.91
C TYR A 30 -2.80 4.39 34.36
N ILE A 31 -2.32 5.41 33.64
CA ILE A 31 -2.70 6.82 33.74
C ILE A 31 -3.54 7.15 32.49
N VAL A 32 -4.60 7.93 32.68
CA VAL A 32 -5.54 8.30 31.63
C VAL A 32 -5.91 9.77 31.71
N ILE A 33 -5.99 10.43 30.56
CA ILE A 33 -6.51 11.80 30.42
C ILE A 33 -7.98 11.71 29.98
N ASN A 34 -8.85 12.48 30.63
CA ASN A 34 -10.29 12.54 30.34
C ASN A 34 -10.95 11.14 30.26
N PRO A 35 -10.88 10.30 31.33
CA PRO A 35 -11.44 8.95 31.29
C PRO A 35 -12.97 8.92 31.07
N GLU A 36 -13.67 9.94 31.55
CA GLU A 36 -15.13 10.05 31.50
C GLU A 36 -15.60 10.99 30.38
N ILE A 37 -14.88 12.09 30.13
CA ILE A 37 -15.28 13.13 29.17
C ILE A 37 -14.84 12.73 27.76
N ARG A 38 -15.81 12.54 26.86
CA ARG A 38 -15.55 12.18 25.45
C ARG A 38 -15.41 13.42 24.57
N LEU A 39 -14.30 14.13 24.68
CA LEU A 39 -14.01 15.26 23.77
C LEU A 39 -13.64 14.79 22.35
N PRO A 40 -13.92 15.54 21.28
CA PRO A 40 -13.36 15.28 19.97
C PRO A 40 -11.87 15.60 19.99
N GLU A 41 -11.01 14.59 19.85
CA GLU A 41 -9.56 14.76 19.86
C GLU A 41 -8.92 14.07 18.66
N SER A 42 -7.83 14.65 18.16
CA SER A 42 -7.10 14.11 17.01
C SER A 42 -6.42 12.78 17.29
N ASN A 43 -6.09 12.48 18.56
CA ASN A 43 -5.40 11.27 18.95
C ASN A 43 -5.82 10.77 20.34
N LYS A 44 -7.09 10.40 20.51
CA LYS A 44 -7.61 9.78 21.75
C LYS A 44 -6.78 8.60 22.23
N VAL A 45 -6.22 7.83 21.30
CA VAL A 45 -5.39 6.68 21.64
C VAL A 45 -4.18 7.11 22.49
N ASN A 46 -3.64 8.32 22.33
CA ASN A 46 -2.50 8.76 23.13
C ASN A 46 -2.82 9.05 24.61
N ASN A 47 -4.09 9.12 25.00
CA ASN A 47 -4.47 9.52 26.36
C ASN A 47 -4.25 8.43 27.41
N TRP A 48 -3.92 7.20 27.00
CA TRP A 48 -3.70 6.06 27.90
C TRP A 48 -2.23 5.67 27.92
N ARG A 49 -1.64 5.66 29.12
CA ARG A 49 -0.26 5.21 29.36
C ARG A 49 -0.23 4.18 30.48
N TYR A 50 0.22 2.97 30.17
CA TYR A 50 0.35 1.91 31.16
C TYR A 50 1.64 2.08 31.96
N THR A 51 1.64 1.67 33.22
CA THR A 51 2.76 1.88 34.15
C THR A 51 3.42 0.57 34.61
N GLN A 52 2.82 -0.58 34.30
CA GLN A 52 3.25 -1.89 34.77
C GLN A 52 4.35 -2.53 33.91
N ASN A 53 4.61 -2.04 32.70
CA ASN A 53 5.65 -2.58 31.83
C ASN A 53 6.68 -1.51 31.46
N ILE A 54 7.89 -1.97 31.14
CA ILE A 54 9.07 -1.12 30.90
C ILE A 54 8.84 -0.13 29.75
N PHE A 55 8.04 -0.53 28.76
CA PHE A 55 7.76 0.26 27.57
C PHE A 55 6.48 1.12 27.68
N ASN A 56 5.79 1.11 28.81
CA ASN A 56 4.48 1.74 29.03
C ASN A 56 3.43 1.40 27.96
N LEU A 57 3.53 0.21 27.35
CA LEU A 57 2.69 -0.26 26.26
C LEU A 57 1.34 -0.75 26.76
N LYS A 58 0.31 -0.52 25.94
CA LYS A 58 -1.02 -1.05 26.19
C LYS A 58 -1.05 -2.56 25.98
N PRO A 59 -1.91 -3.29 26.69
CA PRO A 59 -2.11 -4.70 26.46
C PRO A 59 -2.53 -4.95 25.01
N ILE A 60 -1.95 -6.00 24.41
CA ILE A 60 -2.34 -6.47 23.09
C ILE A 60 -3.62 -7.29 23.23
N HIS A 61 -4.60 -7.02 22.38
CA HIS A 61 -5.87 -7.73 22.37
C HIS A 61 -6.13 -8.30 20.98
N PHE A 62 -6.32 -9.62 20.91
CA PHE A 62 -6.57 -10.31 19.66
C PHE A 62 -8.06 -10.46 19.41
N ASN A 63 -8.50 -10.02 18.23
CA ASN A 63 -9.90 -10.05 17.82
C ASN A 63 -10.04 -10.82 16.51
N PHE A 64 -10.99 -11.75 16.41
CA PHE A 64 -11.15 -12.55 15.19
C PHE A 64 -11.59 -11.72 13.96
N LEU A 65 -12.34 -10.64 14.18
CA LEU A 65 -12.79 -9.77 13.10
C LEU A 65 -12.49 -8.33 13.43
N LYS A 66 -12.44 -7.52 12.37
CA LYS A 66 -12.31 -6.07 12.48
C LYS A 66 -13.37 -5.51 13.43
N ASP A 67 -12.90 -4.64 14.32
CA ASP A 67 -13.72 -3.94 15.30
C ASP A 67 -13.36 -2.44 15.33
N TYR A 68 -14.12 -1.67 16.11
CA TYR A 68 -13.80 -0.29 16.46
C TYR A 68 -12.53 -0.21 17.32
N GLN A 69 -11.78 0.88 17.15
CA GLN A 69 -10.51 1.07 17.84
C GLN A 69 -10.71 1.41 19.32
N SER A 70 -10.15 0.59 20.21
CA SER A 70 -10.12 0.87 21.65
C SER A 70 -8.92 1.75 22.03
N PRO A 71 -9.13 2.88 22.73
CA PRO A 71 -8.03 3.64 23.29
C PRO A 71 -7.27 2.92 24.40
N ARG A 72 -7.87 1.90 25.05
CA ARG A 72 -7.27 1.18 26.18
C ARG A 72 -6.32 0.06 25.76
N ARG A 73 -6.44 -0.47 24.53
CA ARG A 73 -5.75 -1.69 24.10
C ARG A 73 -5.14 -1.53 22.72
N ASN A 74 -4.08 -2.27 22.43
CA ASN A 74 -3.55 -2.42 21.08
C ASN A 74 -4.23 -3.62 20.41
N GLN A 75 -5.19 -3.36 19.52
CA GLN A 75 -5.92 -4.43 18.86
C GLN A 75 -5.14 -5.01 17.68
N VAL A 76 -5.06 -6.34 17.63
CA VAL A 76 -4.58 -7.12 16.50
C VAL A 76 -5.72 -8.03 16.05
N PHE A 77 -6.22 -7.77 14.85
CA PHE A 77 -7.25 -8.57 14.21
C PHE A 77 -6.64 -9.78 13.53
N TYR A 78 -7.31 -10.93 13.59
CA TYR A 78 -6.86 -12.15 12.93
C TYR A 78 -8.01 -12.93 12.28
N ASN A 79 -7.92 -13.24 10.99
CA ASN A 79 -8.93 -14.06 10.31
C ASN A 79 -8.29 -14.99 9.27
N PRO A 80 -8.92 -16.12 8.93
CA PRO A 80 -8.43 -16.96 7.84
C PRO A 80 -8.43 -16.18 6.53
N VAL A 81 -7.45 -16.47 5.67
CA VAL A 81 -7.36 -15.94 4.32
C VAL A 81 -7.19 -17.07 3.32
N PHE A 82 -7.81 -16.87 2.17
CA PHE A 82 -7.75 -17.77 1.03
C PHE A 82 -7.35 -16.95 -0.18
N ASN A 83 -6.41 -17.47 -0.94
CA ASN A 83 -5.90 -16.85 -2.15
C ASN A 83 -5.75 -17.91 -3.24
N TYR A 84 -5.66 -17.47 -4.49
CA TYR A 84 -5.45 -18.36 -5.61
C TYR A 84 -4.54 -17.71 -6.65
N ASN A 85 -3.54 -18.45 -7.09
CA ASN A 85 -2.90 -18.23 -8.37
C ASN A 85 -2.62 -19.59 -9.02
N LEU A 86 -2.32 -19.60 -10.32
CA LEU A 86 -2.22 -20.82 -11.11
C LEU A 86 -1.12 -21.76 -10.58
N TYR A 87 0.00 -21.19 -10.14
CA TYR A 87 1.18 -21.95 -9.74
C TYR A 87 1.08 -22.43 -8.30
N ASP A 88 0.55 -21.60 -7.39
CA ASP A 88 0.34 -21.99 -5.99
C ASP A 88 -0.95 -22.80 -5.75
N GLY A 89 -1.86 -22.78 -6.72
CA GLY A 89 -3.22 -23.26 -6.55
C GLY A 89 -3.94 -22.47 -5.45
N ILE A 90 -4.76 -23.17 -4.66
CA ILE A 90 -5.39 -22.57 -3.48
C ILE A 90 -4.31 -22.39 -2.41
N SER A 91 -4.16 -21.17 -1.91
CA SER A 91 -3.29 -20.87 -0.78
C SER A 91 -4.15 -20.51 0.44
N VAL A 92 -3.90 -21.15 1.58
CA VAL A 92 -4.68 -20.97 2.81
C VAL A 92 -3.78 -20.49 3.93
N GLY A 93 -4.23 -19.50 4.69
CA GLY A 93 -3.41 -18.87 5.71
C GLY A 93 -4.19 -18.15 6.79
N ALA A 94 -3.45 -17.43 7.62
CA ALA A 94 -4.00 -16.54 8.63
C ALA A 94 -3.48 -15.12 8.41
N ARG A 95 -4.38 -14.15 8.45
CA ARG A 95 -4.02 -12.73 8.32
C ARG A 95 -4.06 -12.06 9.67
N LEU A 96 -2.95 -11.46 10.08
CA LEU A 96 -2.82 -10.60 11.25
C LEU A 96 -2.74 -9.14 10.82
N TYR A 97 -3.58 -8.27 11.36
CA TYR A 97 -3.60 -6.85 10.97
C TYR A 97 -4.16 -5.98 12.09
N ASN A 98 -3.86 -4.68 12.13
CA ASN A 98 -4.43 -3.76 13.15
C ASN A 98 -5.36 -2.69 12.56
N LYS A 99 -5.58 -2.70 11.24
CA LYS A 99 -6.42 -1.71 10.57
C LYS A 99 -7.88 -1.85 11.02
N GLY A 100 -8.37 -0.91 11.82
CA GLY A 100 -9.75 -0.86 12.31
C GLY A 100 -10.74 -0.21 11.33
N LEU A 101 -11.87 0.27 11.85
CA LEU A 101 -12.86 1.07 11.10
C LEU A 101 -12.39 2.50 10.85
N LEU A 102 -11.73 3.13 11.83
CA LEU A 102 -11.21 4.49 11.74
C LEU A 102 -9.82 4.53 11.11
N THR A 103 -9.46 5.69 10.56
CA THR A 103 -8.11 5.94 10.05
C THR A 103 -7.10 5.98 11.19
N GLN A 104 -6.05 5.16 11.09
CA GLN A 104 -4.98 5.07 12.07
C GLN A 104 -3.67 5.64 11.50
N LYS A 105 -2.79 6.14 12.36
CA LYS A 105 -1.45 6.61 11.96
C LYS A 105 -0.59 5.46 11.46
N PHE A 106 -0.58 4.34 12.17
CA PHE A 106 0.19 3.15 11.78
C PHE A 106 -0.74 1.97 11.55
N THR A 107 -0.59 1.33 10.39
CA THR A 107 -1.28 0.08 10.07
C THR A 107 -0.29 -0.97 9.59
N PHE A 108 -0.51 -2.23 9.96
CA PHE A 108 0.20 -3.38 9.41
C PHE A 108 -0.78 -4.49 9.01
N GLU A 109 -0.31 -5.36 8.13
CA GLU A 109 -0.93 -6.60 7.70
C GLU A 109 0.16 -7.62 7.42
N LEU A 110 0.05 -8.80 8.03
CA LEU A 110 0.90 -9.96 7.80
C LEU A 110 -0.03 -11.11 7.42
N ALA A 111 0.14 -11.68 6.23
CA ALA A 111 -0.71 -12.76 5.73
C ALA A 111 0.17 -13.90 5.16
N PRO A 112 0.76 -14.74 6.04
CA PRO A 112 1.36 -16.00 5.63
C PRO A 112 0.27 -16.98 5.17
N GLU A 113 0.55 -17.66 4.07
CA GLU A 113 -0.33 -18.61 3.39
C GLU A 113 0.50 -19.85 3.00
N TYR A 114 -0.11 -21.02 3.00
CA TYR A 114 0.50 -22.27 2.53
C TYR A 114 -0.08 -22.66 1.18
N SER A 115 0.79 -22.86 0.21
CA SER A 115 0.46 -23.19 -1.17
C SER A 115 0.08 -24.67 -1.32
N SER A 116 -1.07 -24.96 -1.95
CA SER A 116 -1.55 -26.34 -2.15
C SER A 116 -0.74 -27.13 -3.17
N ILE A 117 -0.24 -26.47 -4.22
CA ILE A 117 0.51 -27.12 -5.30
C ILE A 117 2.00 -27.18 -4.93
N GLU A 118 2.59 -26.03 -4.64
CA GLU A 118 4.04 -25.89 -4.41
C GLU A 118 4.47 -26.34 -3.01
N LYS A 119 3.51 -26.56 -2.09
CA LYS A 119 3.74 -27.03 -0.72
C LYS A 119 4.75 -26.16 0.05
N LYS A 120 4.76 -24.86 -0.25
CA LYS A 120 5.66 -23.84 0.31
C LYS A 120 4.89 -22.71 0.98
N LEU A 121 5.58 -22.01 1.88
CA LEU A 121 5.06 -20.80 2.51
C LEU A 121 5.14 -19.63 1.51
N VAL A 122 3.98 -19.01 1.28
CA VAL A 122 3.81 -17.81 0.45
C VAL A 122 3.09 -16.74 1.27
N GLY A 123 2.96 -15.53 0.75
CA GLY A 123 2.21 -14.50 1.45
C GLY A 123 2.70 -13.07 1.21
N LYS A 124 2.26 -12.19 2.09
CA LYS A 124 2.57 -10.77 2.02
C LYS A 124 2.68 -10.11 3.39
N VAL A 125 3.43 -9.03 3.42
CA VAL A 125 3.57 -8.10 4.54
C VAL A 125 3.32 -6.70 4.03
N ILE A 126 2.51 -5.93 4.75
CA ILE A 126 2.22 -4.54 4.45
C ILE A 126 2.37 -3.76 5.76
N ALA A 127 3.11 -2.66 5.72
CA ALA A 127 3.12 -1.68 6.80
C ALA A 127 2.97 -0.27 6.21
N SER A 128 2.24 0.59 6.92
CA SER A 128 1.98 1.97 6.48
C SER A 128 1.95 2.90 7.68
N LEU A 129 2.71 3.99 7.58
CA LEU A 129 2.74 5.09 8.53
C LEU A 129 2.26 6.36 7.82
N ARG A 130 1.14 6.91 8.28
CA ARG A 130 0.56 8.17 7.82
C ARG A 130 0.84 9.29 8.80
N LEU A 131 1.58 10.29 8.33
CA LEU A 131 1.83 11.55 9.01
C LEU A 131 0.92 12.62 8.38
N ASN A 132 0.10 13.29 9.18
CA ASN A 132 -0.84 14.31 8.71
C ASN A 132 -0.31 15.70 9.06
N ASN A 133 -0.35 16.62 8.10
CA ASN A 133 0.09 18.02 8.23
C ASN A 133 -1.06 18.95 7.85
N GLY A 134 -2.01 19.19 8.77
CA GLY A 134 -3.30 19.82 8.45
C GLY A 134 -3.22 21.20 7.78
N ASN A 135 -2.24 22.02 8.15
CA ASN A 135 -2.12 23.42 7.74
C ASN A 135 -1.18 23.63 6.53
N GLN A 136 -0.75 22.56 5.86
CA GLN A 136 0.17 22.64 4.72
C GLN A 136 -0.48 22.08 3.46
N LYS A 137 -0.01 22.56 2.28
CA LYS A 137 -0.43 22.00 0.98
C LYS A 137 -0.13 20.51 0.89
N ASN A 138 1.05 20.09 1.37
CA ASN A 138 1.32 18.69 1.68
C ASN A 138 0.55 18.32 2.95
N TYR A 139 -0.65 17.79 2.79
CA TYR A 139 -1.52 17.52 3.94
C TYR A 139 -1.26 16.16 4.56
N ALA A 140 -0.57 15.27 3.85
CA ALA A 140 -0.16 13.98 4.38
C ALA A 140 1.10 13.42 3.69
N THR A 141 1.94 12.79 4.49
CA THR A 141 3.07 11.97 4.06
C THR A 141 2.83 10.54 4.51
N ILE A 142 2.90 9.60 3.57
CA ILE A 142 2.66 8.18 3.82
C ILE A 142 3.92 7.40 3.47
N ILE A 143 4.50 6.78 4.49
CA ILE A 143 5.62 5.84 4.35
C ILE A 143 5.01 4.44 4.32
N ASN A 144 5.32 3.66 3.29
CA ASN A 144 4.84 2.29 3.16
C ASN A 144 6.00 1.32 3.01
N PHE A 145 5.78 0.11 3.48
CA PHE A 145 6.60 -1.05 3.22
C PHE A 145 5.69 -2.16 2.70
N PHE A 146 6.06 -2.78 1.60
CA PHE A 146 5.37 -3.92 1.02
C PHE A 146 6.37 -5.05 0.81
N GLY A 147 6.06 -6.24 1.29
CA GLY A 147 6.79 -7.47 1.05
C GLY A 147 5.85 -8.51 0.48
N ARG A 148 6.25 -9.25 -0.54
CA ARG A 148 5.42 -10.27 -1.17
C ARG A 148 6.27 -11.43 -1.66
N SER A 149 5.77 -12.64 -1.49
CA SER A 149 6.42 -13.84 -1.98
C SER A 149 5.40 -14.88 -2.46
N TYR A 150 5.45 -15.23 -3.74
CA TYR A 150 4.54 -16.19 -4.40
C TYR A 150 5.24 -16.85 -5.59
N HIS A 151 4.65 -17.91 -6.14
CA HIS A 151 5.17 -18.53 -7.35
C HIS A 151 4.67 -17.80 -8.60
N TYR A 152 5.57 -17.59 -9.56
CA TYR A 152 5.26 -16.99 -10.86
C TYR A 152 5.35 -17.99 -12.00
N ASP A 153 5.89 -19.17 -11.73
CA ASP A 153 5.89 -20.34 -12.60
C ASP A 153 6.00 -21.59 -11.71
N GLN A 154 5.88 -22.79 -12.29
CA GLN A 154 6.04 -24.06 -11.59
C GLN A 154 7.41 -24.15 -10.93
N ASN A 155 7.44 -24.40 -9.61
CA ASN A 155 8.63 -24.41 -8.76
C ASN A 155 9.46 -23.12 -8.74
N LEU A 156 8.99 -21.99 -9.31
CA LEU A 156 9.72 -20.73 -9.37
C LEU A 156 9.04 -19.64 -8.54
N GLN A 157 9.68 -19.27 -7.43
CA GLN A 157 9.21 -18.24 -6.50
C GLN A 157 9.83 -16.88 -6.82
N TYR A 158 9.09 -15.80 -6.56
CA TYR A 158 9.66 -14.45 -6.48
C TYR A 158 9.52 -13.89 -5.07
N ASN A 159 10.47 -13.05 -4.69
CA ASN A 159 10.45 -12.23 -3.49
C ASN A 159 10.52 -10.76 -3.91
N LEU A 160 9.54 -9.98 -3.51
CA LEU A 160 9.44 -8.56 -3.81
C LEU A 160 9.43 -7.77 -2.51
N ILE A 161 10.31 -6.77 -2.41
CA ILE A 161 10.31 -5.77 -1.35
C ILE A 161 10.14 -4.38 -1.97
N THR A 162 9.22 -3.58 -1.45
CA THR A 162 8.89 -2.25 -1.97
C THR A 162 8.66 -1.22 -0.86
N PRO A 163 9.73 -0.64 -0.27
CA PRO A 163 9.59 0.57 0.51
C PRO A 163 9.20 1.74 -0.40
N SER A 164 8.36 2.63 0.12
CA SER A 164 7.97 3.84 -0.60
C SER A 164 7.60 4.98 0.34
N ILE A 165 7.76 6.21 -0.16
CA ILE A 165 7.26 7.42 0.49
C ILE A 165 6.37 8.19 -0.48
N ASN A 166 5.23 8.66 0.02
CA ASN A 166 4.22 9.31 -0.80
C ASN A 166 3.81 10.62 -0.15
N PHE A 167 3.95 11.71 -0.89
CA PHE A 167 3.55 13.06 -0.53
C PHE A 167 2.21 13.35 -1.19
N LEU A 168 1.19 13.66 -0.39
CA LEU A 168 -0.16 14.00 -0.86
C LEU A 168 -0.39 15.50 -0.74
N PHE A 169 -0.77 16.12 -1.85
CA PHE A 169 -1.02 17.55 -1.95
C PHE A 169 -2.47 17.82 -2.30
N ARG A 170 -3.01 18.89 -1.73
CA ARG A 170 -4.38 19.38 -1.99
C ARG A 170 -4.37 20.89 -2.24
N THR A 171 -5.44 21.39 -2.84
CA THR A 171 -5.70 22.82 -2.95
C THR A 171 -6.20 23.40 -1.62
N ASP A 172 -6.13 24.73 -1.48
CA ASP A 172 -6.62 25.45 -0.31
C ASP A 172 -8.17 25.44 -0.24
N ASP A 173 -8.85 25.31 -1.39
CA ASP A 173 -10.29 25.03 -1.44
C ASP A 173 -10.56 23.54 -1.14
N PHE A 174 -11.18 23.26 0.01
CA PHE A 174 -11.54 21.90 0.44
C PHE A 174 -12.68 21.26 -0.37
N ARG A 175 -13.41 22.02 -1.19
CA ARG A 175 -14.46 21.50 -2.08
C ARG A 175 -13.90 21.08 -3.44
N SER A 176 -12.69 21.53 -3.78
CA SER A 176 -12.04 21.19 -5.04
C SER A 176 -11.57 19.73 -5.02
N ASN A 177 -11.82 19.02 -6.12
CA ASN A 177 -11.35 17.64 -6.32
C ASN A 177 -9.90 17.57 -6.81
N LYS A 178 -9.24 18.72 -6.98
CA LYS A 178 -7.86 18.82 -7.45
C LYS A 178 -6.92 18.36 -6.34
N GLY A 179 -6.10 17.38 -6.68
CA GLY A 179 -5.03 16.89 -5.83
C GLY A 179 -3.85 16.45 -6.67
N SER A 180 -2.69 16.40 -6.03
CA SER A 180 -1.53 15.78 -6.63
C SER A 180 -0.80 14.89 -5.63
N LYS A 181 -0.03 13.95 -6.16
CA LYS A 181 0.73 13.00 -5.40
C LYS A 181 2.10 12.86 -6.03
N ILE A 182 3.14 12.95 -5.21
CA ILE A 182 4.50 12.57 -5.58
C ILE A 182 4.85 11.33 -4.76
N GLY A 183 5.24 10.25 -5.42
CA GLY A 183 5.64 9.01 -4.78
C GLY A 183 7.02 8.58 -5.22
N LEU A 184 7.85 8.20 -4.27
CA LEU A 184 9.15 7.56 -4.50
C LEU A 184 9.02 6.11 -4.08
N TYR A 185 9.35 5.20 -4.98
CA TYR A 185 9.27 3.76 -4.77
C TYR A 185 10.61 3.13 -5.11
N TYR A 186 11.04 2.20 -4.28
CA TYR A 186 12.17 1.34 -4.59
C TYR A 186 11.65 -0.10 -4.66
N TYR A 187 11.96 -0.80 -5.74
CA TYR A 187 11.60 -2.19 -5.95
C TYR A 187 12.88 -3.03 -5.88
N ASN A 188 12.90 -4.01 -4.99
CA ASN A 188 13.91 -5.06 -4.98
C ASN A 188 13.21 -6.37 -5.31
N VAL A 189 13.53 -6.93 -6.48
CA VAL A 189 12.96 -8.18 -6.96
C VAL A 189 14.05 -9.24 -6.98
N ARG A 190 13.77 -10.36 -6.32
CA ARG A 190 14.58 -11.58 -6.35
C ARG A 190 13.73 -12.72 -6.86
N ARG A 191 14.26 -13.55 -7.77
CA ARG A 191 13.50 -14.65 -8.37
C ARG A 191 14.33 -15.90 -8.51
N ASP A 192 13.66 -17.03 -8.31
CA ASP A 192 14.17 -18.32 -8.71
C ASP A 192 14.27 -18.38 -10.24
N ARG A 193 15.21 -19.18 -10.74
CA ARG A 193 15.45 -19.36 -12.17
C ARG A 193 15.34 -20.84 -12.51
N PRO A 194 14.87 -21.19 -13.73
CA PRO A 194 14.93 -22.57 -14.19
C PRO A 194 16.38 -23.10 -14.16
N GLU A 195 16.57 -24.36 -13.81
CA GLU A 195 17.88 -25.02 -13.88
C GLU A 195 18.46 -24.94 -15.30
N GLY A 196 19.76 -24.65 -15.40
CA GLY A 196 20.45 -24.53 -16.70
C GLY A 196 20.22 -23.19 -17.43
N SER A 197 19.45 -22.25 -16.88
CA SER A 197 19.25 -20.94 -17.51
C SER A 197 20.32 -19.93 -17.10
N LEU A 198 21.28 -19.68 -18.00
CA LEU A 198 22.34 -18.68 -17.79
C LEU A 198 21.88 -17.23 -18.07
N ASN A 199 20.75 -17.04 -18.77
CA ASN A 199 20.35 -15.74 -19.35
C ASN A 199 18.88 -15.32 -19.12
N LEU A 200 18.10 -16.02 -18.31
CA LEU A 200 16.70 -15.62 -18.06
C LEU A 200 16.62 -14.58 -16.94
N SER A 201 16.39 -13.33 -17.36
CA SER A 201 16.02 -12.12 -16.61
C SER A 201 16.42 -12.10 -15.12
N PRO A 202 17.42 -11.30 -14.73
CA PRO A 202 18.01 -11.40 -13.40
C PRO A 202 17.10 -10.84 -12.31
N ASP A 203 17.60 -10.95 -11.09
CA ASP A 203 17.21 -10.06 -10.00
C ASP A 203 17.46 -8.62 -10.41
N TYR A 204 16.58 -7.71 -10.01
CA TYR A 204 16.76 -6.30 -10.31
C TYR A 204 16.30 -5.41 -9.19
N GLU A 205 16.83 -4.20 -9.26
CA GLU A 205 16.53 -3.09 -8.41
C GLU A 205 16.06 -1.95 -9.29
N LEU A 206 15.01 -1.27 -8.85
CA LEU A 206 14.37 -0.24 -9.64
C LEU A 206 13.86 0.88 -8.74
N PHE A 207 14.31 2.09 -9.02
CA PHE A 207 13.75 3.31 -8.47
C PHE A 207 12.65 3.84 -9.39
N ASN A 208 11.53 4.26 -8.81
CA ASN A 208 10.40 4.78 -9.55
C ASN A 208 9.87 6.07 -8.89
N LEU A 209 10.04 7.19 -9.58
CA LEU A 209 9.44 8.47 -9.22
C LEU A 209 8.10 8.60 -9.96
N ARG A 210 7.02 8.68 -9.20
CA ARG A 210 5.66 8.78 -9.73
C ARG A 210 5.04 10.12 -9.37
N TYR A 211 4.59 10.85 -10.37
CA TYR A 211 3.72 11.99 -10.21
C TYR A 211 2.31 11.63 -10.66
N LEU A 212 1.30 12.03 -9.90
CA LEU A 212 -0.11 11.92 -10.26
C LEU A 212 -0.79 13.24 -9.95
N TYR A 213 -1.37 13.87 -10.97
CA TYR A 213 -2.37 14.92 -10.84
C TYR A 213 -3.76 14.33 -11.07
N SER A 214 -4.74 14.80 -10.31
CA SER A 214 -6.10 14.31 -10.36
C SER A 214 -7.09 15.42 -10.09
N ASP A 215 -8.05 15.60 -10.99
CA ASP A 215 -9.23 16.44 -10.82
C ASP A 215 -10.45 15.63 -11.25
N ARG A 216 -11.13 15.00 -10.29
CA ARG A 216 -12.22 14.03 -10.54
C ARG A 216 -13.54 14.58 -10.05
N GLY A 217 -14.29 15.22 -10.95
CA GLY A 217 -15.69 15.56 -10.74
C GLY A 217 -16.64 14.58 -11.44
N ALA A 218 -17.93 14.69 -11.13
CA ALA A 218 -18.98 13.89 -11.77
C ALA A 218 -19.12 14.21 -13.27
N LEU A 219 -19.08 15.51 -13.63
CA LEU A 219 -19.24 15.97 -15.02
C LEU A 219 -17.94 15.95 -15.82
N LYS A 220 -16.81 16.20 -15.15
CA LYS A 220 -15.49 16.30 -15.77
C LYS A 220 -14.48 15.55 -14.91
N HIS A 221 -13.69 14.71 -15.55
CA HIS A 221 -12.60 13.99 -14.93
C HIS A 221 -11.35 14.18 -15.78
N THR A 222 -10.26 14.56 -15.12
CA THR A 222 -8.97 14.76 -15.76
C THR A 222 -7.89 14.25 -14.83
N THR A 223 -7.08 13.30 -15.30
CA THR A 223 -5.92 12.81 -14.56
C THR A 223 -4.70 12.80 -15.46
N PHE A 224 -3.56 13.15 -14.88
CA PHE A 224 -2.27 13.05 -15.53
C PHE A 224 -1.33 12.29 -14.61
N SER A 225 -0.60 11.31 -15.15
CA SER A 225 0.43 10.60 -14.41
C SER A 225 1.72 10.56 -15.20
N SER A 226 2.85 10.76 -14.52
CA SER A 226 4.19 10.57 -15.06
C SER A 226 4.96 9.61 -14.17
N ASN A 227 5.60 8.61 -14.74
CA ASN A 227 6.49 7.71 -14.03
C ASN A 227 7.87 7.81 -14.65
N VAL A 228 8.90 7.96 -13.82
CA VAL A 228 10.29 7.83 -14.25
C VAL A 228 10.91 6.67 -13.50
N GLN A 229 11.33 5.66 -14.26
CA GLN A 229 11.93 4.45 -13.72
C GLN A 229 13.42 4.43 -14.04
N TRP A 230 14.24 4.09 -13.06
CA TRP A 230 15.68 3.93 -13.19
C TRP A 230 16.10 2.59 -12.60
N SER A 231 16.87 1.83 -13.37
CA SER A 231 17.47 0.55 -13.00
C SER A 231 18.84 0.44 -13.69
N ASN A 232 19.65 -0.54 -13.31
CA ASN A 232 20.97 -0.76 -13.92
C ASN A 232 20.88 -1.05 -15.42
N LYS A 233 19.78 -1.66 -15.89
CA LYS A 233 19.61 -2.08 -17.28
C LYS A 233 18.83 -1.10 -18.16
N PHE A 234 18.09 -0.18 -17.53
CA PHE A 234 17.28 0.78 -18.27
C PHE A 234 16.91 1.99 -17.43
N SER A 235 16.58 3.07 -18.12
CA SER A 235 15.86 4.21 -17.57
C SER A 235 14.75 4.58 -18.55
N LYS A 236 13.51 4.71 -18.06
CA LYS A 236 12.36 5.02 -18.92
C LYS A 236 11.41 6.02 -18.30
N LEU A 237 10.78 6.79 -19.17
CA LEU A 237 9.76 7.78 -18.85
C LEU A 237 8.43 7.31 -19.43
N GLU A 238 7.39 7.37 -18.61
CA GLU A 238 6.01 7.09 -19.00
C GLU A 238 5.14 8.28 -18.63
N MET A 239 4.27 8.67 -19.55
CA MET A 239 3.26 9.70 -19.33
C MET A 239 1.91 9.15 -19.77
N LYS A 240 0.88 9.45 -18.98
CA LYS A 240 -0.50 9.10 -19.29
C LYS A 240 -1.41 10.27 -18.94
N PHE A 241 -2.29 10.60 -19.87
CA PHE A 241 -3.34 11.59 -19.70
C PHE A 241 -4.70 10.92 -19.94
N ASP A 242 -5.58 10.99 -18.96
CA ASP A 242 -6.96 10.50 -19.07
C ASP A 242 -7.92 11.68 -18.92
N PHE A 243 -8.88 11.78 -19.83
CA PHE A 243 -9.93 12.79 -19.85
C PHE A 243 -11.29 12.13 -20.02
N ARG A 244 -12.28 12.61 -19.27
CA ARG A 244 -13.68 12.21 -19.41
C ARG A 244 -14.58 13.42 -19.21
N ARG A 245 -15.63 13.52 -20.04
CA ARG A 245 -16.71 14.50 -19.89
C ARG A 245 -18.08 13.84 -20.08
N LEU A 246 -19.00 14.10 -19.16
CA LEU A 246 -20.41 13.75 -19.28
C LEU A 246 -21.17 14.94 -19.88
N PHE A 247 -21.97 14.68 -20.90
CA PHE A 247 -22.82 15.69 -21.55
C PHE A 247 -24.22 15.71 -20.93
N ALA A 248 -24.97 16.79 -21.16
CA ALA A 248 -26.35 16.91 -20.67
C ALA A 248 -27.29 15.83 -21.24
N SER A 249 -26.97 15.29 -22.42
CA SER A 249 -27.65 14.13 -23.02
C SER A 249 -27.44 12.82 -22.25
N GLY A 250 -26.57 12.80 -21.23
CA GLY A 250 -26.17 11.59 -20.51
C GLY A 250 -25.07 10.78 -21.20
N SER A 251 -24.64 11.15 -22.41
CA SER A 251 -23.53 10.48 -23.10
C SER A 251 -22.17 10.93 -22.52
N GLN A 252 -21.17 10.05 -22.61
CA GLN A 252 -19.84 10.29 -22.06
C GLN A 252 -18.77 10.23 -23.16
N PHE A 253 -17.96 11.28 -23.27
CA PHE A 253 -16.73 11.24 -24.04
C PHE A 253 -15.56 10.88 -23.13
N THR A 254 -14.71 9.95 -23.56
CA THR A 254 -13.50 9.53 -22.83
C THR A 254 -12.32 9.46 -23.79
N ALA A 255 -11.20 10.04 -23.40
CA ALA A 255 -9.94 9.96 -24.14
C ALA A 255 -8.81 9.56 -23.19
N ARG A 256 -7.93 8.67 -23.65
CA ARG A 256 -6.72 8.25 -22.95
C ARG A 256 -5.56 8.38 -23.91
N VAL A 257 -4.50 9.07 -23.49
CA VAL A 257 -3.25 9.21 -24.24
C VAL A 257 -2.14 8.63 -23.40
N PHE A 258 -1.31 7.79 -24.00
CA PHE A 258 -0.11 7.21 -23.39
C PHE A 258 1.11 7.53 -24.25
N ALA A 259 2.21 7.89 -23.61
CA ALA A 259 3.51 8.06 -24.25
C ALA A 259 4.60 7.45 -23.35
N GLY A 260 5.49 6.67 -23.94
CA GLY A 260 6.61 6.03 -23.26
C GLY A 260 7.90 6.22 -24.03
N LYS A 261 9.02 6.44 -23.33
CA LYS A 261 10.35 6.55 -23.94
C LYS A 261 11.42 5.95 -23.04
N PHE A 262 12.27 5.11 -23.62
CA PHE A 262 13.54 4.74 -22.98
C PHE A 262 14.54 5.89 -23.13
N ILE A 263 15.09 6.33 -22.00
CA ILE A 263 16.20 7.29 -21.93
C ILE A 263 17.53 6.53 -22.10
N HIS A 264 17.62 5.36 -21.46
CA HIS A 264 18.72 4.42 -21.60
C HIS A 264 18.13 3.01 -21.61
N HIS A 265 18.53 2.16 -22.55
CA HIS A 265 18.11 0.77 -22.62
C HIS A 265 18.90 0.03 -23.70
N ASN A 266 19.42 -1.16 -23.38
CA ASN A 266 20.09 -2.03 -24.34
C ASN A 266 19.21 -3.26 -24.66
N GLN A 267 18.48 -3.20 -25.77
CA GLN A 267 17.59 -4.28 -26.20
C GLN A 267 18.30 -5.60 -26.49
N ARG A 268 19.61 -5.56 -26.85
CA ARG A 268 20.39 -6.79 -27.06
C ARG A 268 20.70 -7.51 -25.77
N GLU A 269 20.72 -6.80 -24.64
CA GLU A 269 20.96 -7.38 -23.32
C GLU A 269 19.67 -8.00 -22.74
N THR A 270 18.55 -7.30 -22.85
CA THR A 270 17.26 -7.81 -22.38
C THR A 270 16.08 -7.03 -22.99
N GLN A 271 15.00 -7.75 -23.30
CA GLN A 271 13.71 -7.17 -23.71
C GLN A 271 12.66 -7.23 -22.58
N TYR A 272 13.04 -7.69 -21.39
CA TYR A 272 12.11 -7.99 -20.29
C TYR A 272 11.40 -6.74 -19.74
N PHE A 273 11.97 -5.56 -19.94
CA PHE A 273 11.47 -4.28 -19.43
C PHE A 273 10.77 -3.42 -20.48
N ASP A 274 10.65 -3.96 -21.70
CA ASP A 274 10.14 -3.27 -22.89
C ASP A 274 8.68 -2.90 -22.72
N PHE A 275 8.30 -1.80 -23.36
CA PHE A 275 6.89 -1.42 -23.47
C PHE A 275 6.16 -2.43 -24.33
N ASN A 276 4.94 -2.77 -23.92
CA ASN A 276 4.05 -3.63 -24.68
C ASN A 276 2.74 -2.92 -24.98
N LEU A 277 2.14 -3.29 -26.11
CA LEU A 277 0.89 -2.69 -26.57
C LEU A 277 -0.33 -3.35 -25.92
N ASP A 278 -0.36 -4.67 -25.85
CA ASP A 278 -1.51 -5.48 -25.45
C ASP A 278 -1.32 -6.23 -24.13
N ARG A 279 -0.13 -6.80 -23.89
CA ARG A 279 0.22 -7.49 -22.64
C ARG A 279 1.44 -6.85 -21.98
N PRO A 280 1.25 -5.96 -20.99
CA PRO A 280 2.36 -5.33 -20.27
C PRO A 280 3.21 -6.39 -19.56
N THR A 281 4.53 -6.23 -19.62
CA THR A 281 5.47 -7.02 -18.84
C THR A 281 5.24 -6.74 -17.35
N ASP A 282 4.92 -7.78 -16.57
CA ASP A 282 4.64 -7.66 -15.13
C ASP A 282 5.91 -7.72 -14.29
N TYR A 283 6.98 -7.05 -14.73
CA TYR A 283 8.26 -7.04 -14.01
C TYR A 283 8.17 -6.31 -12.66
N LEU A 284 7.12 -5.54 -12.37
CA LEU A 284 6.93 -5.00 -11.01
C LEU A 284 6.13 -5.94 -10.10
N PHE A 285 5.69 -7.09 -10.62
CA PHE A 285 4.77 -8.03 -9.96
C PHE A 285 3.53 -7.36 -9.36
N GLN A 286 3.09 -6.26 -9.97
CA GLN A 286 2.08 -5.36 -9.41
C GLN A 286 0.67 -5.70 -9.88
N TYR A 287 0.53 -6.52 -10.93
CA TYR A 287 -0.76 -6.93 -11.45
C TYR A 287 -1.28 -8.18 -10.73
N ASN A 288 -2.60 -8.33 -10.69
CA ASN A 288 -3.28 -9.47 -10.06
C ASN A 288 -3.55 -10.57 -11.09
N TYR A 289 -2.50 -11.04 -11.76
CA TYR A 289 -2.59 -12.17 -12.67
C TYR A 289 -2.70 -13.49 -11.90
N PHE A 290 -3.59 -14.37 -12.37
CA PHE A 290 -3.71 -15.76 -11.95
C PHE A 290 -2.59 -16.60 -12.56
N GLY A 291 -2.39 -16.57 -13.88
CA GLY A 291 -1.25 -17.18 -14.58
C GLY A 291 -0.35 -16.13 -15.21
N ARG A 292 0.79 -15.79 -14.58
CA ARG A 292 1.70 -14.73 -15.02
C ARG A 292 2.54 -15.12 -16.23
N SER A 293 2.98 -16.37 -16.27
CA SER A 293 3.88 -16.92 -17.28
C SER A 293 3.11 -17.64 -18.41
N GLU A 294 1.78 -17.74 -18.31
CA GLU A 294 0.96 -18.42 -19.31
C GLU A 294 0.91 -17.69 -20.65
N THR A 295 1.30 -18.40 -21.70
CA THR A 295 1.25 -17.95 -23.10
C THR A 295 0.07 -18.55 -23.88
N THR A 296 -0.51 -19.65 -23.40
CA THR A 296 -1.65 -20.34 -24.02
C THR A 296 -2.79 -20.60 -23.02
N GLY A 297 -3.95 -21.09 -23.50
CA GLY A 297 -5.11 -21.39 -22.64
C GLY A 297 -5.83 -20.15 -22.09
N ILE A 298 -6.77 -20.38 -21.15
CA ILE A 298 -7.65 -19.33 -20.60
C ILE A 298 -6.85 -18.31 -19.77
N PHE A 299 -5.85 -18.75 -19.00
CA PHE A 299 -5.04 -17.87 -18.16
C PHE A 299 -4.12 -16.94 -18.96
N SER A 300 -3.85 -17.22 -20.23
CA SER A 300 -3.12 -16.29 -21.12
C SER A 300 -3.95 -15.09 -21.58
N GLN A 301 -5.28 -15.13 -21.40
CA GLN A 301 -6.24 -14.14 -21.91
C GLN A 301 -6.54 -13.02 -20.90
N GLN A 302 -5.77 -12.93 -19.81
CA GLN A 302 -5.93 -11.90 -18.80
C GLN A 302 -5.51 -10.53 -19.34
N ILE A 303 -6.36 -9.53 -19.18
CA ILE A 303 -6.14 -8.17 -19.68
C ILE A 303 -5.88 -7.21 -18.53
N VAL A 304 -4.80 -6.44 -18.64
CA VAL A 304 -4.49 -5.32 -17.77
C VAL A 304 -4.31 -4.08 -18.63
N MET A 305 -5.12 -3.05 -18.37
CA MET A 305 -5.03 -1.76 -19.06
C MET A 305 -3.83 -0.94 -18.55
N ALA A 306 -2.62 -1.34 -18.91
CA ALA A 306 -1.38 -0.59 -18.65
C ALA A 306 -0.66 -0.25 -19.96
N GLU A 307 0.28 0.69 -19.88
CA GLU A 307 1.07 1.15 -21.04
C GLU A 307 0.17 1.51 -22.24
N GLY A 308 0.45 0.98 -23.43
CA GLY A 308 -0.39 1.17 -24.62
C GLY A 308 -1.86 0.81 -24.38
N GLY A 309 -2.13 -0.25 -23.61
CA GLY A 309 -3.47 -0.65 -23.19
C GLY A 309 -4.39 -1.02 -24.36
N PHE A 310 -3.81 -1.54 -25.45
CA PHE A 310 -4.55 -2.08 -26.58
C PHE A 310 -5.21 -3.39 -26.16
N LYS A 311 -6.46 -3.58 -26.57
CA LYS A 311 -7.23 -4.80 -26.24
C LYS A 311 -7.06 -5.90 -27.28
N SER A 312 -6.54 -5.55 -28.46
CA SER A 312 -6.26 -6.46 -29.57
C SER A 312 -4.85 -7.01 -29.45
N LYS A 313 -4.69 -8.33 -29.59
CA LYS A 313 -3.38 -8.93 -29.85
C LYS A 313 -2.91 -8.48 -31.23
N LEU A 314 -1.83 -7.71 -31.27
CA LEU A 314 -1.19 -7.30 -32.51
C LEU A 314 0.06 -8.16 -32.67
N SER A 315 0.26 -8.76 -33.84
CA SER A 315 1.55 -9.35 -34.17
C SER A 315 2.61 -8.24 -34.13
N PRO A 316 3.77 -8.46 -33.49
CA PRO A 316 4.87 -7.50 -33.56
C PRO A 316 5.16 -7.20 -35.04
N ALA A 317 5.30 -5.91 -35.36
CA ALA A 317 5.72 -5.46 -36.69
C ALA A 317 7.21 -5.73 -36.92
#